data_AF-A0A971FJ10-F1
#
_entry.id   AF-A0A971FJ10-F1
#
_cell.length_a   1.000
_cell.length_b   1.000
_cell.length_c   1.000
_cell.angle_alpha   90.00
_cell.angle_beta   90.00
_cell.angle_gamma   90.00
#
_symmetry.space_group_name_H-M   'P 1'
#
loop_
_entity.id
_entity.type
_entity.pdbx_description
1 polymer ?
#
loop_
_entity_poly.entity_id
_entity_poly.type
_entity_poly.pdbx_seq_one_letter_code
_entity_poly.pdbx_strand_id
1 'polypeptide(L)'
;EILEKNRKRALRLGVVAMAFTLTLWSLPVRMPEYSLGDILFYLVRTFNAWFWVVALLGYGARYLNGKNRLYRYANEASYPFYILHQTVIVAIGYFVIAWSVGLWTKFFLICLLSFAATLFLYEICVRRANMTRFLFGMKPESAQVARQA
;
A
#
# COMPACT_ATOMS: atom_id res chain seq x y z
N GLU A 1 6.87 13.13 15.32
CA GLU A 1 7.31 12.90 16.72
C GLU A 1 6.52 11.80 17.44
N ILE A 2 5.18 11.92 17.59
CA ILE A 2 4.35 10.94 18.33
C ILE A 2 4.41 9.52 17.75
N LEU A 3 4.30 9.40 16.41
CA LEU A 3 4.37 8.10 15.72
C LEU A 3 5.73 7.44 15.87
N GLU A 4 6.80 8.21 15.71
CA GLU A 4 8.16 7.72 15.89
C GLU A 4 8.38 7.24 17.33
N LYS A 5 7.95 8.01 18.33
CA LYS A 5 8.07 7.66 19.75
C LYS A 5 7.36 6.34 20.09
N ASN A 6 6.22 6.07 19.46
CA ASN A 6 5.40 4.89 19.76
C ASN A 6 5.60 3.69 18.81
N ARG A 7 6.44 3.80 17.77
CA ARG A 7 6.63 2.75 16.74
C ARG A 7 6.92 1.36 17.30
N LYS A 8 7.75 1.26 18.34
CA LYS A 8 8.11 -0.02 18.99
C LYS A 8 6.95 -0.60 19.81
N ARG A 9 6.12 0.26 20.41
CA ARG A 9 4.92 -0.17 21.15
C ARG A 9 3.86 -0.68 20.17
N ALA A 10 3.59 0.09 19.12
CA ALA A 10 2.68 -0.30 18.05
C ALA A 10 3.12 -1.62 17.39
N LEU A 11 4.42 -1.78 17.10
CA LEU A 11 4.94 -3.03 16.54
C LEU A 11 4.72 -4.23 17.47
N ARG A 12 5.05 -4.10 18.77
CA ARG A 12 4.83 -5.19 19.74
C ARG A 12 3.35 -5.56 19.84
N LEU A 13 2.46 -4.56 19.94
CA LEU A 13 1.02 -4.79 20.00
C LEU A 13 0.50 -5.44 18.71
N GLY A 14 0.96 -4.99 17.54
CA GLY A 14 0.61 -5.58 16.25
C GLY A 14 1.10 -7.01 16.09
N VAL A 15 2.33 -7.33 16.52
CA VAL A 15 2.85 -8.71 16.47
C VAL A 15 2.06 -9.62 17.41
N VAL A 16 1.78 -9.18 18.63
CA VAL A 16 0.99 -9.96 19.61
C VAL A 16 -0.45 -10.18 19.11
N ALA A 17 -1.12 -9.12 18.66
CA ALA A 17 -2.48 -9.22 18.14
C ALA A 17 -2.55 -10.06 16.86
N MET A 18 -1.54 -9.98 15.98
CA MET A 18 -1.44 -10.81 14.79
C MET A 18 -1.23 -12.28 15.14
N ALA A 19 -0.31 -12.60 16.05
CA ALA A 19 -0.07 -13.98 16.49
C ALA A 19 -1.33 -14.58 17.13
N PHE A 20 -2.04 -13.81 17.95
CA PHE A 20 -3.33 -14.21 18.52
C PHE A 20 -4.37 -14.47 17.41
N THR A 21 -4.51 -13.55 16.47
CA THR A 21 -5.45 -13.68 15.34
C THR A 21 -5.15 -14.92 14.49
N LEU A 22 -3.88 -15.15 14.15
CA LEU A 22 -3.45 -16.29 13.33
C LEU A 22 -3.62 -17.62 14.06
N THR A 23 -3.37 -17.64 15.38
CA THR A 23 -3.62 -18.83 16.21
C THR A 23 -5.11 -19.14 16.26
N LEU A 24 -5.97 -18.15 16.45
CA LEU A 24 -7.42 -18.39 16.41
C LEU A 24 -7.90 -18.85 15.04
N TRP A 25 -7.32 -18.31 13.97
CA TRP A 25 -7.65 -18.71 12.60
C TRP A 25 -7.19 -20.14 12.26
N SER A 26 -6.11 -20.64 12.89
CA SER A 26 -5.62 -22.01 12.68
C SER A 26 -6.37 -23.05 13.51
N LEU A 27 -7.07 -22.64 14.56
CA LEU A 27 -7.92 -23.54 15.34
C LEU A 27 -9.22 -23.85 14.56
N PRO A 28 -9.72 -25.09 14.62
CA PRO A 28 -10.97 -25.48 13.97
C PRO A 28 -12.23 -24.96 14.72
N VAL A 29 -12.14 -23.77 15.33
CA VAL A 29 -13.22 -23.15 16.08
C VAL A 29 -14.05 -22.32 15.12
N ARG A 30 -15.28 -22.75 14.85
CA ARG A 30 -16.26 -21.98 14.07
C ARG A 30 -17.10 -21.16 15.03
N MET A 31 -16.83 -19.86 15.09
CA MET A 31 -17.72 -18.90 15.76
C MET A 31 -18.97 -18.72 14.90
N PRO A 32 -20.19 -18.73 15.46
CA PRO A 32 -21.38 -18.34 14.72
C PRO A 32 -21.27 -16.89 14.22
N GLU A 33 -21.76 -16.62 13.02
CA GLU A 33 -21.79 -15.27 12.46
C GLU A 33 -22.53 -14.32 13.42
N TYR A 34 -21.97 -13.13 13.63
CA TYR A 34 -22.51 -12.11 14.55
C TYR A 34 -22.58 -12.52 16.03
N SER A 35 -21.96 -13.64 16.42
CA SER A 35 -21.78 -13.96 17.84
C SER A 35 -20.87 -12.94 18.52
N LEU A 36 -20.96 -12.83 19.86
CA LEU A 36 -20.04 -11.99 20.63
C LEU A 36 -18.56 -12.32 20.35
N GLY A 37 -18.23 -13.61 20.20
CA GLY A 37 -16.88 -14.06 19.87
C GLY A 37 -16.40 -13.59 18.50
N ASP A 38 -17.28 -13.64 17.49
CA ASP A 38 -17.02 -13.16 16.14
C ASP A 38 -16.81 -11.64 16.11
N ILE A 39 -17.69 -10.87 16.77
CA ILE A 39 -17.55 -9.41 16.89
C ILE A 39 -16.23 -9.02 17.57
N LEU A 40 -15.89 -9.67 18.69
CA LEU A 40 -14.64 -9.44 19.39
C LEU A 40 -13.42 -9.77 18.51
N PHE A 41 -13.50 -10.85 17.73
CA PHE A 41 -12.46 -11.23 16.79
C PHE A 41 -12.25 -10.16 15.70
N TYR A 42 -13.33 -9.64 15.11
CA TYR A 42 -13.26 -8.53 14.14
C TYR A 42 -12.71 -7.23 14.74
N LEU A 43 -13.03 -6.92 15.99
CA LEU A 43 -12.45 -5.78 16.70
C LEU A 43 -10.95 -5.95 16.86
N VAL A 44 -10.49 -7.11 17.32
CA VAL A 44 -9.05 -7.41 17.45
C VAL A 44 -8.35 -7.28 16.11
N ARG A 45 -8.94 -7.81 15.02
CA ARG A 45 -8.39 -7.67 13.66
C ARG A 45 -8.28 -6.22 13.21
N THR A 46 -9.30 -5.41 13.50
CA THR A 46 -9.32 -3.99 13.15
C THR A 46 -8.22 -3.21 13.89
N PHE A 47 -8.11 -3.41 15.20
CA PHE A 47 -7.03 -2.79 15.99
C PHE A 47 -5.64 -3.29 15.58
N ASN A 48 -5.52 -4.59 15.25
CA ASN A 48 -4.28 -5.15 14.73
C ASN A 48 -3.84 -4.41 13.45
N ALA A 49 -4.75 -4.19 12.50
CA ALA A 49 -4.44 -3.42 11.29
C ALA A 49 -3.95 -2.00 11.62
N TRP A 50 -4.59 -1.31 12.56
CA TRP A 50 -4.15 0.01 13.02
C TRP A 50 -2.77 -0.01 13.69
N PHE A 51 -2.46 -1.01 14.50
CA PHE A 51 -1.12 -1.16 15.09
C PHE A 51 -0.04 -1.33 14.02
N TRP A 52 -0.32 -2.11 12.97
CA TRP A 52 0.58 -2.23 11.83
C TRP A 52 0.74 -0.92 11.07
N VAL A 53 -0.33 -0.19 10.80
CA VAL A 53 -0.28 1.13 10.15
C VAL A 53 0.60 2.09 10.96
N VAL A 54 0.35 2.22 12.27
CA VAL A 54 1.15 3.10 13.15
C VAL A 54 2.61 2.66 13.22
N ALA A 55 2.88 1.36 13.29
CA ALA A 55 4.24 0.83 13.29
C ALA A 55 4.96 1.17 11.99
N LEU A 56 4.36 0.86 10.84
CA LEU A 56 4.92 1.12 9.51
C LEU A 56 5.16 2.61 9.28
N LEU A 57 4.19 3.47 9.58
CA LEU A 57 4.34 4.92 9.49
C LEU A 57 5.42 5.45 10.45
N GLY A 58 5.47 4.93 11.68
CA GLY A 58 6.47 5.34 12.67
C GLY A 58 7.91 4.94 12.28
N TYR A 59 8.09 3.78 11.64
CA TYR A 59 9.38 3.37 11.09
C TYR A 59 9.73 4.09 9.78
N GLY A 60 8.74 4.31 8.91
CA GLY A 60 8.88 5.10 7.69
C GLY A 60 9.30 6.54 8.01
N ALA A 61 8.69 7.17 9.02
CA ALA A 61 9.07 8.51 9.46
C ALA A 61 10.52 8.60 9.97
N ARG A 62 11.07 7.51 10.54
CA ARG A 62 12.44 7.49 11.05
C ARG A 62 13.48 7.19 9.97
N TYR A 63 13.18 6.25 9.08
CA TYR A 63 14.17 5.70 8.14
C TYR A 63 13.97 6.15 6.70
N LEU A 64 12.74 6.51 6.31
CA LEU A 64 12.39 6.87 4.93
C LEU A 64 12.08 8.36 4.76
N ASN A 65 12.18 9.17 5.82
CA ASN A 65 11.94 10.62 5.76
C ASN A 65 13.20 11.40 5.33
N GLY A 66 13.74 11.03 4.15
CA GLY A 66 14.90 11.68 3.56
C GLY A 66 14.54 12.87 2.67
N LYS A 67 15.53 13.70 2.33
CA LYS A 67 15.38 14.82 1.36
C LYS A 67 15.91 14.48 -0.04
N ASN A 68 16.20 13.20 -0.31
CA ASN A 68 16.83 12.80 -1.55
C ASN A 68 15.85 12.83 -2.75
N ARG A 69 16.41 12.86 -3.97
CA ARG A 69 15.65 12.96 -5.21
C ARG A 69 14.66 11.80 -5.39
N LEU A 70 15.03 10.61 -4.95
CA LEU A 70 14.19 9.42 -5.02
C LEU A 70 12.94 9.55 -4.13
N TYR A 71 13.09 10.03 -2.89
CA TYR A 71 11.97 10.29 -1.99
C TYR A 71 10.99 11.29 -2.59
N ARG A 72 11.50 12.39 -3.18
CA ARG A 72 10.65 13.40 -3.82
C ARG A 72 9.87 12.80 -5.00
N TYR A 73 10.54 12.02 -5.86
CA TYR A 73 9.89 11.32 -6.96
C TYR A 73 8.82 10.34 -6.47
N ALA A 74 9.16 9.48 -5.51
CA ALA A 74 8.23 8.48 -4.97
C ALA A 74 7.01 9.13 -4.29
N ASN A 75 7.21 10.23 -3.57
CA ASN A 75 6.13 10.97 -2.92
C ASN A 75 5.17 11.60 -3.95
N GLU A 76 5.69 12.08 -5.08
CA GLU A 76 4.87 12.61 -6.18
C GLU A 76 4.15 11.50 -6.95
N ALA A 77 4.82 10.37 -7.18
CA ALA A 77 4.26 9.22 -7.89
C ALA A 77 3.19 8.47 -7.07
N SER A 78 3.25 8.52 -5.73
CA SER A 78 2.40 7.73 -4.83
C SER A 78 0.91 7.84 -5.13
N TYR A 79 0.38 9.06 -5.29
CA TYR A 79 -1.05 9.28 -5.49
C TYR A 79 -1.53 8.87 -6.90
N PRO A 80 -0.89 9.29 -8.00
CA PRO A 80 -1.17 8.74 -9.33
C PRO A 80 -1.05 7.23 -9.41
N PHE A 81 -0.01 6.66 -8.80
CA PHE A 81 0.23 5.22 -8.79
C PHE A 81 -0.93 4.51 -8.10
N TYR A 82 -1.40 5.00 -6.93
CA TYR A 82 -2.55 4.44 -6.24
C TYR A 82 -3.81 4.36 -7.12
N ILE A 83 -4.13 5.42 -7.85
CA ILE A 83 -5.33 5.47 -8.71
C ILE A 83 -5.21 4.53 -9.91
N LEU A 84 -4.05 4.55 -10.60
CA LEU A 84 -3.84 3.79 -11.82
C LEU A 84 -3.59 2.30 -11.57
N HIS A 85 -2.94 1.97 -10.46
CA HIS A 85 -2.48 0.62 -10.18
C HIS A 85 -3.61 -0.41 -10.14
N GLN A 86 -4.72 -0.08 -9.48
CA GLN A 86 -5.83 -1.04 -9.35
C GLN A 86 -6.46 -1.38 -10.71
N THR A 87 -6.70 -0.38 -11.57
CA THR A 87 -7.29 -0.62 -12.90
C THR A 87 -6.36 -1.43 -13.79
N VAL A 88 -5.06 -1.13 -13.74
CA VAL A 88 -4.00 -1.87 -14.46
C VAL A 88 -3.90 -3.32 -13.98
N ILE A 89 -3.93 -3.57 -12.66
CA ILE A 89 -3.95 -4.94 -12.11
C ILE A 89 -5.16 -5.71 -12.63
N VAL A 90 -6.35 -5.11 -12.59
CA VAL A 90 -7.59 -5.79 -13.03
C VAL A 90 -7.51 -6.11 -14.52
N ALA A 91 -7.07 -5.16 -15.34
CA ALA A 91 -6.92 -5.36 -16.78
C ALA A 91 -5.93 -6.51 -17.10
N ILE A 92 -4.75 -6.51 -16.49
CA ILE A 92 -3.74 -7.57 -16.70
C ILE A 92 -4.23 -8.90 -16.13
N GLY A 93 -4.78 -8.88 -14.93
CA GLY A 93 -5.29 -10.06 -14.24
C GLY A 93 -6.38 -10.78 -15.03
N TYR A 94 -7.27 -10.02 -15.69
CA TYR A 94 -8.31 -10.57 -16.56
C TYR A 94 -7.75 -11.51 -17.63
N PHE A 95 -6.64 -11.14 -18.28
CA PHE A 95 -6.01 -11.97 -19.30
C PHE A 95 -5.15 -13.10 -18.71
N VAL A 96 -4.32 -12.79 -17.70
CA VAL A 96 -3.34 -13.76 -17.15
C VAL A 96 -4.01 -14.89 -16.38
N ILE A 97 -5.17 -14.65 -15.74
CA ILE A 97 -5.89 -15.68 -14.98
C ILE A 97 -6.37 -16.82 -15.89
N ALA A 98 -6.72 -16.53 -17.15
CA ALA A 98 -7.19 -17.53 -18.11
C ALA A 98 -6.09 -18.49 -18.60
N TRP A 99 -4.82 -18.18 -18.39
CA TRP A 99 -3.71 -19.00 -18.87
C TRP A 99 -3.57 -20.31 -18.08
N SER A 100 -3.16 -21.38 -18.74
CA SER A 100 -2.89 -22.69 -18.12
C SER A 100 -1.50 -22.77 -17.47
N VAL A 101 -1.13 -21.76 -16.69
CA VAL A 101 0.14 -21.68 -15.95
C VAL A 101 -0.07 -21.76 -14.44
N GLY A 102 0.98 -22.11 -13.70
CA GLY A 102 0.91 -22.26 -12.24
C GLY A 102 0.56 -20.97 -11.49
N LEU A 103 0.01 -21.11 -10.28
CA LEU A 103 -0.42 -19.99 -9.42
C LEU A 103 0.69 -18.94 -9.21
N TRP A 104 1.89 -19.39 -8.85
CA TRP A 104 3.03 -18.50 -8.62
C TRP A 104 3.45 -17.74 -9.87
N THR A 105 3.43 -18.41 -11.03
CA THR A 105 3.72 -17.77 -12.32
C THR A 105 2.71 -16.66 -12.61
N LYS A 106 1.41 -16.93 -12.42
CA LYS A 106 0.36 -15.90 -12.55
C LYS A 106 0.60 -14.72 -11.61
N PHE A 107 0.90 -15.01 -10.35
CA PHE A 107 1.16 -13.97 -9.34
C PHE A 107 2.33 -13.06 -9.74
N PHE A 108 3.49 -13.64 -10.07
CA PHE A 108 4.66 -12.84 -10.45
C PHE A 108 4.44 -12.09 -11.77
N LEU A 109 3.77 -12.70 -12.75
CA LEU A 109 3.42 -12.03 -14.00
C LEU A 109 2.53 -10.82 -13.75
N ILE A 110 1.42 -10.99 -13.03
CA ILE A 110 0.50 -9.88 -12.73
C ILE A 110 1.24 -8.79 -11.97
N CYS A 111 2.02 -9.14 -10.94
CA CYS A 111 2.75 -8.19 -10.11
C CYS A 111 3.78 -7.37 -10.91
N LEU A 112 4.61 -8.03 -11.71
CA LEU A 112 5.66 -7.35 -12.48
C LEU A 112 5.07 -6.52 -13.62
N LEU A 113 4.11 -7.09 -14.37
CA LEU A 113 3.48 -6.39 -15.48
C LEU A 113 2.66 -5.20 -14.98
N SER A 114 1.91 -5.34 -13.89
CA SER A 114 1.12 -4.22 -13.34
C SER A 114 2.03 -3.12 -12.83
N PHE A 115 3.09 -3.47 -12.10
CA PHE A 115 4.05 -2.48 -11.62
C PHE A 115 4.70 -1.70 -12.77
N ALA A 116 5.19 -2.41 -13.79
CA ALA A 116 5.83 -1.78 -14.95
C ALA A 116 4.84 -0.93 -15.75
N ALA A 117 3.63 -1.43 -16.01
CA ALA A 117 2.61 -0.72 -16.78
C ALA A 117 2.10 0.52 -16.04
N THR A 118 1.87 0.43 -14.72
CA THR A 118 1.47 1.60 -13.92
C THR A 118 2.58 2.66 -13.90
N LEU A 119 3.84 2.25 -13.74
CA LEU A 119 4.97 3.17 -13.75
C LEU A 119 5.10 3.88 -15.12
N PHE A 120 4.94 3.12 -16.21
CA PHE A 120 4.96 3.65 -17.58
C PHE A 120 3.83 4.66 -17.84
N LEU A 121 2.61 4.33 -17.42
CA LEU A 121 1.46 5.23 -17.52
C LEU A 121 1.66 6.51 -16.70
N TYR A 122 2.23 6.40 -15.50
CA TYR A 122 2.59 7.56 -14.70
C TYR A 122 3.61 8.46 -15.41
N GLU A 123 4.71 7.87 -15.90
CA GLU A 123 5.80 8.58 -16.60
C GLU A 123 5.31 9.34 -17.84
N ILE A 124 4.41 8.74 -18.62
CA ILE A 124 3.97 9.28 -19.92
C ILE A 124 2.71 10.12 -19.81
N CYS A 125 1.66 9.61 -19.17
CA CYS A 125 0.35 10.25 -19.18
C CYS A 125 0.21 11.31 -18.07
N VAL A 126 0.76 11.02 -16.88
CA VAL A 126 0.50 11.85 -15.70
C VAL A 126 1.57 12.91 -15.48
N ARG A 127 2.85 12.55 -15.64
CA ARG A 127 3.95 13.46 -15.32
C ARG A 127 4.17 14.58 -16.35
N ARG A 128 3.83 14.36 -17.63
CA ARG A 128 4.19 15.23 -18.76
C ARG A 128 3.30 16.46 -18.97
N ALA A 129 2.04 16.47 -18.54
CA ALA A 129 1.11 17.56 -18.85
C ALA A 129 0.57 18.23 -17.59
N ASN A 130 0.66 19.56 -17.48
CA ASN A 130 0.19 20.29 -16.29
C ASN A 130 -1.31 20.06 -15.97
N MET A 131 -2.13 19.79 -16.99
CA MET A 131 -3.55 19.45 -16.80
C MET A 131 -3.72 18.09 -16.11
N THR A 132 -2.99 17.06 -16.54
CA THR A 132 -3.07 15.75 -15.87
C THR A 132 -2.45 15.82 -14.49
N ARG A 133 -1.36 16.57 -14.31
CA ARG A 133 -0.79 16.84 -12.98
C ARG A 133 -1.82 17.44 -12.03
N PHE A 134 -2.60 18.42 -12.49
CA PHE A 134 -3.69 19.01 -11.70
C PHE A 134 -4.79 17.99 -11.35
N LEU A 135 -5.26 17.20 -12.32
CA LEU A 135 -6.28 16.16 -12.10
C LEU A 135 -5.84 15.12 -11.06
N PHE A 136 -4.55 14.81 -11.01
CA PHE A 136 -3.95 13.91 -10.03
C PHE A 136 -3.42 14.63 -8.77
N GLY A 137 -3.82 15.89 -8.52
CA GLY A 137 -3.48 16.61 -7.30
C GLY A 137 -1.98 16.95 -7.14
N MET A 138 -1.21 16.88 -8.21
CA MET A 138 0.22 17.19 -8.22
C MET A 138 0.50 18.67 -8.49
N LYS A 139 1.65 19.15 -8.02
CA LYS A 139 2.09 20.53 -8.27
C LYS A 139 2.41 20.75 -9.76
N PRO A 140 2.17 21.96 -10.30
CA PRO A 140 2.58 22.31 -11.66
C PRO A 140 4.10 22.18 -11.84
N GLU A 141 4.54 21.85 -13.04
CA GLU A 141 5.97 21.65 -13.35
C GLU A 141 6.79 22.94 -13.15
N SER A 142 6.23 24.10 -13.47
CA SER A 142 6.88 25.41 -13.29
C SER A 142 7.19 25.74 -11.82
N ALA A 143 6.28 25.38 -10.90
CA ALA A 143 6.48 25.56 -9.46
C ALA A 143 7.51 24.58 -8.87
N GLN A 144 7.85 23.50 -9.58
CA GLN A 144 8.87 22.55 -9.16
C GLN A 144 10.27 22.98 -9.58
N VAL A 145 10.44 23.50 -10.78
CA VAL A 145 11.74 24.01 -11.26
C VAL A 145 12.24 25.13 -10.34
N ALA A 146 11.35 26.05 -9.95
CA ALA A 146 11.66 27.14 -9.02
C ALA A 146 11.97 26.69 -7.57
N ARG A 147 11.62 25.46 -7.19
CA ARG A 147 11.93 24.88 -5.87
C ARG A 147 13.21 24.02 -5.89
N GLN A 148 13.80 23.86 -7.08
CA GLN A 148 15.00 23.07 -7.36
C GLN A 148 16.20 23.95 -7.73
N ALA A 149 15.95 25.15 -8.25
CA ALA A 149 16.90 26.26 -8.31
C ALA A 149 17.08 26.90 -6.93
#